data_AF-A0AAV2I438-F1
#
_entry.id   AF-A0AAV2I438-F1
#
_cell.length_a   1.000
_cell.length_b   1.000
_cell.length_c   1.000
_cell.angle_alpha   90.00
_cell.angle_beta   90.00
_cell.angle_gamma   90.00
#
_symmetry.space_group_name_H-M   'P 1'
#
loop_
_entity.id
_entity.type
_entity.pdbx_description
1 polymer ?
#
loop_
_entity_poly.entity_id
_entity_poly.type
_entity_poly.pdbx_seq_one_letter_code
_entity_poly.pdbx_strand_id
1 'polypeptide(L)'
;DDAHDYSNEEEIRYKNLLTWVEHRLGNISRAIQLNRDVLKATGYGNISALAARIHLCKGDKRKMEIYLKKLEKMKSREQFNDLLIESYAEQAYYYSRLGSFWHFKLSIELYNKAIQVCPKRYLWIFGLGLVNRRLSYFHM
;
A
#
# COMPACT_ATOMS: atom_id res chain seq x y z
N ASP A 1 12.21 18.49 4.60
CA ASP A 1 12.47 18.06 5.98
C ASP A 1 12.01 16.61 6.08
N ASP A 2 12.96 15.68 6.14
CA ASP A 2 12.71 14.24 5.88
C ASP A 2 11.69 13.63 6.87
N ALA A 3 11.60 14.19 8.08
CA ALA A 3 10.61 13.78 9.08
C ALA A 3 9.16 14.00 8.61
N HIS A 4 8.89 15.07 7.87
CA HIS A 4 7.55 15.36 7.34
C HIS A 4 7.20 14.41 6.16
N ASP A 5 8.19 14.01 5.36
CA ASP A 5 8.00 13.06 4.25
C ASP A 5 7.64 11.66 4.79
N TYR A 6 8.35 11.20 5.84
CA TYR A 6 8.06 9.91 6.47
C TYR A 6 6.70 9.88 7.20
N SER A 7 6.31 10.96 7.88
CA SER A 7 5.00 11.04 8.53
C SER A 7 3.85 10.90 7.51
N ASN A 8 4.00 11.51 6.34
CA ASN A 8 3.02 11.40 5.27
C ASN A 8 2.96 9.98 4.68
N GLU A 9 4.12 9.35 4.45
CA GLU A 9 4.21 7.98 3.93
C GLU A 9 3.55 6.97 4.87
N GLU A 10 3.81 7.08 6.18
CA GLU A 10 3.22 6.20 7.19
C GLU A 10 1.70 6.38 7.28
N GLU A 11 1.21 7.63 7.25
CA GLU A 11 -0.22 7.92 7.25
C GLU A 11 -0.92 7.35 6.01
N ILE A 12 -0.31 7.50 4.83
CA ILE A 12 -0.82 6.92 3.59
C ILE A 12 -0.94 5.41 3.75
N ARG A 13 0.14 4.70 4.07
CA ARG A 13 0.16 3.23 4.19
C ARG A 13 -0.83 2.73 5.24
N TYR A 14 -0.96 3.45 6.35
CA TYR A 14 -1.95 3.14 7.38
C TYR A 14 -3.40 3.26 6.87
N LYS A 15 -3.79 4.38 6.25
CA LYS A 15 -5.15 4.56 5.70
C LYS A 15 -5.48 3.56 4.61
N ASN A 16 -4.47 3.17 3.87
CA ASN A 16 -4.57 2.32 2.70
C ASN A 16 -4.76 0.83 3.16
N LEU A 17 -4.12 0.41 4.27
CA LEU A 17 -4.48 -0.80 5.02
C LEU A 17 -5.89 -0.72 5.63
N LEU A 18 -6.20 0.39 6.29
CA LEU A 18 -7.49 0.56 6.97
C LEU A 18 -8.66 0.52 5.98
N THR A 19 -8.48 1.02 4.76
CA THR A 19 -9.44 0.87 3.66
C THR A 19 -9.83 -0.60 3.45
N TRP A 20 -8.84 -1.50 3.40
CA TRP A 20 -9.10 -2.92 3.25
C TRP A 20 -9.79 -3.51 4.48
N VAL A 21 -9.33 -3.17 5.69
CA VAL A 21 -9.92 -3.66 6.95
C VAL A 21 -11.39 -3.26 7.07
N GLU A 22 -11.71 -1.97 6.86
CA GLU A 22 -13.08 -1.45 6.92
C GLU A 22 -13.98 -2.12 5.88
N HIS A 23 -13.47 -2.35 4.67
CA HIS A 23 -14.20 -3.10 3.65
C HIS A 23 -14.50 -4.54 4.10
N ARG A 24 -13.52 -5.23 4.70
CA ARG A 24 -13.69 -6.60 5.22
C ARG A 24 -14.67 -6.67 6.38
N LEU A 25 -14.80 -5.60 7.17
CA LEU A 25 -15.77 -5.48 8.26
C LEU A 25 -17.17 -5.05 7.77
N GLY A 26 -17.36 -4.80 6.47
CA GLY A 26 -18.64 -4.35 5.90
C GLY A 26 -18.89 -2.85 6.01
N ASN A 27 -17.94 -2.06 6.53
CA ASN A 27 -18.02 -0.61 6.67
C ASN A 27 -17.69 0.10 5.34
N ILE A 28 -18.47 -0.19 4.30
CA ILE A 28 -18.19 0.23 2.92
C ILE A 28 -18.03 1.76 2.77
N SER A 29 -18.90 2.53 3.43
CA SER A 29 -18.83 4.00 3.40
C SER A 29 -17.52 4.53 3.96
N ARG A 30 -17.02 3.94 5.06
CA ARG A 30 -15.75 4.33 5.68
C ARG A 30 -14.56 3.93 4.82
N ALA A 31 -14.56 2.72 4.26
CA ALA A 31 -13.55 2.26 3.32
C ALA A 31 -13.45 3.19 2.09
N ILE A 32 -14.59 3.59 1.52
CA ILE A 32 -14.67 4.54 0.41
C ILE A 32 -14.09 5.90 0.78
N GLN A 33 -14.37 6.39 1.98
CA GLN A 33 -13.89 7.69 2.45
C GLN A 33 -12.36 7.67 2.64
N LEU A 34 -11.82 6.69 3.37
CA LEU A 34 -10.38 6.53 3.59
C LEU A 34 -9.62 6.44 2.26
N ASN A 35 -10.12 5.62 1.34
CA ASN A 35 -9.53 5.47 0.01
C ASN A 35 -9.52 6.79 -0.77
N ARG A 36 -10.62 7.55 -0.72
CA ARG A 36 -10.73 8.86 -1.38
C ARG A 36 -9.72 9.84 -0.78
N ASP A 37 -9.51 9.82 0.52
CA ASP A 37 -8.56 10.70 1.20
C ASP A 37 -7.12 10.41 0.75
N VAL A 38 -6.73 9.14 0.65
CA VAL A 38 -5.42 8.75 0.09
C VAL A 38 -5.29 9.17 -1.38
N LEU A 39 -6.30 8.92 -2.20
CA LEU A 39 -6.27 9.32 -3.62
C LEU A 39 -6.14 10.84 -3.79
N LYS A 40 -6.81 11.63 -2.95
CA LYS A 40 -6.68 13.10 -2.99
C LYS A 40 -5.30 13.55 -2.52
N ALA A 41 -4.83 13.05 -1.38
CA ALA A 41 -3.54 13.42 -0.79
C ALA A 41 -2.37 13.11 -1.72
N THR A 42 -2.46 12.02 -2.48
CA THR A 42 -1.41 11.59 -3.42
C THR A 42 -1.59 12.14 -4.84
N GLY A 43 -2.55 13.02 -5.10
CA GLY A 43 -2.83 13.51 -6.45
C GLY A 43 -3.19 12.39 -7.44
N TYR A 44 -3.81 11.32 -6.94
CA TYR A 44 -4.07 10.06 -7.64
C TYR A 44 -2.81 9.32 -8.11
N GLY A 45 -1.68 9.52 -7.43
CA GLY A 45 -0.39 8.86 -7.67
C GLY A 45 -0.23 7.50 -6.99
N ASN A 46 -1.11 7.11 -6.07
CA ASN A 46 -0.95 5.88 -5.30
C ASN A 46 -1.60 4.65 -5.99
N ILE A 47 -0.76 3.71 -6.44
CA ILE A 47 -1.20 2.49 -7.15
C ILE A 47 -2.12 1.63 -6.27
N SER A 48 -1.76 1.40 -5.00
CA SER A 48 -2.55 0.56 -4.10
C SER A 48 -3.95 1.12 -3.88
N ALA A 49 -4.08 2.45 -3.72
CA ALA A 49 -5.35 3.13 -3.55
C ALA A 49 -6.21 3.08 -4.81
N LEU A 50 -5.60 3.19 -6.01
CA LEU A 50 -6.33 3.01 -7.27
C LEU A 50 -6.84 1.57 -7.43
N ALA A 51 -6.00 0.58 -7.14
CA ALA A 51 -6.39 -0.83 -7.17
C ALA A 51 -7.52 -1.13 -6.16
N ALA A 52 -7.39 -0.64 -4.92
CA ALA A 52 -8.44 -0.74 -3.91
C ALA A 52 -9.74 -0.05 -4.38
N ARG A 53 -9.64 1.09 -5.07
CA ARG A 53 -10.82 1.79 -5.56
C ARG A 53 -11.55 1.02 -6.67
N ILE A 54 -10.81 0.37 -7.57
CA ILE A 54 -11.36 -0.53 -8.58
C ILE A 54 -12.15 -1.66 -7.90
N HIS A 55 -11.56 -2.27 -6.86
CA HIS A 55 -12.24 -3.32 -6.09
C HIS A 55 -13.51 -2.82 -5.38
N LEU A 56 -13.44 -1.65 -4.72
CA LEU A 56 -14.59 -1.04 -4.04
C LEU A 56 -15.73 -0.63 -4.99
N CYS A 57 -15.45 -0.43 -6.28
CA CYS A 57 -16.46 -0.13 -7.29
C CYS A 57 -17.03 -1.39 -7.95
N LYS A 58 -16.72 -2.60 -7.46
CA LYS A 58 -17.27 -3.84 -8.03
C LYS A 58 -18.80 -3.81 -7.99
N GLY A 59 -19.42 -3.89 -9.17
CA GLY A 59 -20.87 -3.72 -9.35
C GLY A 59 -21.27 -2.40 -10.01
N ASP A 60 -20.39 -1.38 -10.01
CA ASP A 60 -20.57 -0.12 -10.76
C ASP A 60 -19.51 -0.05 -11.87
N LYS A 61 -19.85 -0.65 -13.03
CA LYS A 61 -18.95 -0.75 -14.19
C LYS A 61 -18.42 0.61 -14.64
N ARG A 62 -19.26 1.65 -14.63
CA ARG A 62 -18.88 3.00 -15.04
C ARG A 62 -17.82 3.59 -14.12
N LYS A 63 -17.99 3.48 -12.79
CA LYS A 63 -16.97 3.94 -11.85
C LYS A 63 -15.68 3.13 -11.98
N MET A 64 -15.80 1.81 -12.11
CA MET A 64 -14.64 0.93 -12.29
C MET A 64 -13.80 1.33 -13.52
N GLU A 65 -14.43 1.58 -14.66
CA GLU A 65 -13.76 2.03 -15.89
C GLU A 65 -13.00 3.36 -15.72
N ILE A 66 -13.54 4.30 -14.94
CA ILE A 66 -12.87 5.58 -14.66
C ILE A 66 -11.54 5.34 -13.94
N TYR A 67 -11.52 4.50 -12.90
CA TYR A 67 -10.31 4.25 -12.13
C TYR A 67 -9.31 3.35 -12.86
N LEU A 68 -9.80 2.39 -13.68
CA LEU A 68 -8.95 1.64 -14.60
C LEU A 68 -8.22 2.56 -15.57
N LYS A 69 -8.93 3.50 -16.21
CA LYS A 69 -8.30 4.49 -17.11
C LYS A 69 -7.26 5.35 -16.39
N LYS A 70 -7.49 5.71 -15.12
CA LYS A 70 -6.50 6.44 -14.31
C LYS A 70 -5.25 5.60 -14.05
N LEU A 71 -5.41 4.31 -13.73
CA LEU A 71 -4.30 3.39 -13.53
C LEU A 71 -3.52 3.14 -14.82
N GLU A 72 -4.19 2.95 -15.96
CA GLU A 72 -3.54 2.82 -17.27
C GLU A 72 -2.78 4.08 -17.67
N LYS A 73 -3.36 5.27 -17.47
CA LYS A 73 -2.65 6.55 -17.68
C LYS A 73 -1.45 6.72 -16.76
N MET A 74 -1.44 6.07 -15.60
CA MET A 74 -0.29 6.10 -14.69
C MET A 74 0.86 5.25 -15.22
N LYS A 75 0.58 4.09 -15.83
CA LYS A 75 1.59 3.21 -16.43
C LYS A 75 2.43 3.88 -17.50
N SER A 76 1.88 4.87 -18.19
CA SER A 76 2.58 5.62 -19.24
C SER A 76 3.43 6.77 -18.72
N ARG A 77 3.52 6.98 -17.40
CA ARG A 77 4.33 8.06 -16.81
C ARG A 77 5.74 7.57 -16.56
N GLU A 78 6.72 8.46 -16.71
CA GLU A 78 8.14 8.18 -16.42
C GLU A 78 8.35 7.66 -14.99
N GLN A 79 7.63 8.23 -14.03
CA GLN A 79 7.67 7.88 -12.60
C GLN A 79 6.94 6.57 -12.26
N PHE A 80 6.38 5.84 -13.23
CA PHE A 80 5.56 4.66 -12.94
C PHE A 80 6.35 3.59 -12.16
N ASN A 81 7.63 3.40 -12.49
CA ASN A 81 8.47 2.43 -11.80
C ASN A 81 8.64 2.79 -10.32
N ASP A 82 8.85 4.07 -10.00
CA ASP A 82 8.97 4.54 -8.62
C ASP A 82 7.67 4.27 -7.83
N LEU A 83 6.53 4.61 -8.44
CA LEU A 83 5.21 4.34 -7.84
C LEU A 83 4.93 2.84 -7.66
N LEU A 84 5.42 2.01 -8.58
CA LEU A 84 5.31 0.55 -8.49
C LEU A 84 6.16 0.02 -7.32
N ILE A 85 7.37 0.51 -7.16
CA ILE A 85 8.26 0.17 -6.04
C ILE A 85 7.65 0.60 -4.71
N GLU A 86 7.10 1.81 -4.63
CA GLU A 86 6.34 2.27 -3.46
C GLU A 86 5.20 1.31 -3.16
N SER A 87 4.42 0.90 -4.17
CA SER A 87 3.30 -0.04 -3.99
C SER A 87 3.73 -1.40 -3.43
N TYR A 88 4.94 -1.88 -3.74
CA TYR A 88 5.48 -3.09 -3.13
C TYR A 88 5.76 -2.86 -1.64
N ALA A 89 6.38 -1.74 -1.29
CA ALA A 89 6.58 -1.39 0.11
C ALA A 89 5.22 -1.31 0.84
N GLU A 90 4.22 -0.62 0.29
CA GLU A 90 2.89 -0.54 0.90
C GLU A 90 2.26 -1.91 1.17
N GLN A 91 2.29 -2.81 0.17
CA GLN A 91 1.81 -4.18 0.32
C GLN A 91 2.62 -4.96 1.36
N ALA A 92 3.95 -4.76 1.40
CA ALA A 92 4.81 -5.35 2.42
C ALA A 92 4.38 -4.92 3.82
N TYR A 93 4.06 -3.63 4.00
CA TYR A 93 3.51 -3.12 5.25
C TYR A 93 2.18 -3.81 5.58
N TYR A 94 1.26 -3.97 4.64
CA TYR A 94 -0.03 -4.62 4.91
C TYR A 94 0.15 -6.05 5.41
N TYR A 95 0.93 -6.85 4.69
CA TYR A 95 1.19 -8.24 5.07
C TYR A 95 1.90 -8.34 6.42
N SER A 96 2.79 -7.38 6.74
CA SER A 96 3.40 -7.31 8.07
C SER A 96 2.38 -7.13 9.20
N ARG A 97 1.26 -6.44 8.94
CA ARG A 97 0.22 -6.13 9.93
C ARG A 97 -0.86 -7.19 10.02
N LEU A 98 -1.20 -7.86 8.91
CA LEU A 98 -2.19 -8.93 8.90
C LEU A 98 -1.73 -10.17 9.68
N GLY A 99 -0.42 -10.37 9.82
CA GLY A 99 0.13 -11.49 10.59
C GLY A 99 -0.02 -12.83 9.87
N SER A 100 0.46 -13.91 10.49
CA SER A 100 0.71 -15.24 9.90
C SER A 100 2.06 -15.39 9.22
N PHE A 101 2.57 -16.62 9.26
CA PHE A 101 3.83 -17.02 8.64
C PHE A 101 3.89 -16.70 7.14
N TRP A 102 2.82 -17.01 6.39
CA TRP A 102 2.77 -16.77 4.95
C TRP A 102 2.79 -15.28 4.60
N HIS A 103 2.05 -14.44 5.35
CA HIS A 103 2.10 -13.00 5.14
C HIS A 103 3.46 -12.41 5.51
N PHE A 104 4.13 -12.90 6.55
CA PHE A 104 5.48 -12.44 6.87
C PHE A 104 6.48 -12.77 5.78
N LYS A 105 6.42 -13.96 5.17
CA LYS A 105 7.24 -14.30 4.01
C LYS A 105 7.01 -13.34 2.83
N LEU A 106 5.76 -13.09 2.47
CA LEU A 106 5.41 -12.15 1.40
C LEU A 106 5.87 -10.71 1.71
N SER A 107 5.71 -10.29 2.97
CA SER A 107 6.17 -8.99 3.44
C SER A 107 7.68 -8.82 3.28
N ILE A 108 8.47 -9.83 3.68
CA ILE A 108 9.94 -9.82 3.51
C ILE A 108 10.31 -9.72 2.04
N GLU A 109 9.70 -10.53 1.17
CA GLU A 109 9.98 -10.52 -0.27
C GLU A 109 9.73 -9.13 -0.89
N LEU A 110 8.58 -8.52 -0.58
CA LEU A 110 8.20 -7.22 -1.11
C LEU A 110 9.06 -6.08 -0.56
N TYR A 111 9.40 -6.10 0.73
CA TYR A 111 10.36 -5.14 1.29
C TYR A 111 11.73 -5.26 0.63
N ASN A 112 12.25 -6.47 0.45
CA ASN A 112 13.54 -6.68 -0.22
C ASN A 112 13.53 -6.14 -1.66
N LYS A 113 12.45 -6.40 -2.43
CA LYS A 113 12.28 -5.84 -3.77
C LYS A 113 12.32 -4.31 -3.77
N ALA A 114 11.65 -3.67 -2.81
CA ALA A 114 11.61 -2.21 -2.74
C ALA A 114 12.96 -1.61 -2.29
N ILE A 115 13.60 -2.20 -1.28
CA ILE A 115 14.88 -1.75 -0.72
C ILE A 115 16.01 -1.93 -1.73
N GLN A 116 15.98 -2.98 -2.56
CA GLN A 116 16.98 -3.18 -3.61
C GLN A 116 17.03 -1.99 -4.58
N VAL A 117 15.89 -1.35 -4.86
CA VAL A 117 15.81 -0.17 -5.72
C VAL A 117 16.07 1.12 -4.94
N CYS A 118 15.53 1.24 -3.72
CA CYS A 118 15.73 2.42 -2.87
C CYS A 118 16.35 2.06 -1.52
N PRO A 119 17.67 1.81 -1.45
CA PRO A 119 18.32 1.25 -0.26
C PRO A 119 18.46 2.22 0.92
N LYS A 120 18.08 3.50 0.73
CA LYS A 120 18.16 4.54 1.76
C LYS A 120 16.80 4.88 2.39
N ARG A 121 15.72 4.20 2.00
CA ARG A 121 14.37 4.43 2.54
C ARG A 121 14.25 3.84 3.95
N TYR A 122 14.45 4.68 4.96
CA TYR A 122 14.44 4.31 6.38
C TYR A 122 13.21 3.48 6.78
N LEU A 123 12.00 3.93 6.45
CA LEU A 123 10.75 3.24 6.83
C LEU A 123 10.69 1.81 6.29
N TRP A 124 11.29 1.55 5.14
CA TRP A 124 11.23 0.23 4.49
C TRP A 124 12.19 -0.73 5.17
N ILE A 125 13.41 -0.27 5.45
CA ILE A 125 14.42 -1.01 6.21
C ILE A 125 13.90 -1.32 7.61
N PHE A 126 13.32 -0.32 8.27
CA PHE A 126 12.73 -0.48 9.60
C PHE A 126 11.56 -1.47 9.56
N GLY A 127 10.67 -1.36 8.58
CA GLY A 127 9.57 -2.30 8.36
C GLY A 127 10.04 -3.74 8.17
N LEU A 128 11.09 -3.96 7.37
CA LEU A 128 11.71 -5.27 7.20
C LEU A 128 12.28 -5.81 8.53
N GLY A 129 12.96 -4.97 9.32
CA GLY A 129 13.46 -5.34 10.64
C GLY A 129 12.34 -5.78 11.59
N LEU A 130 11.22 -5.06 11.60
CA LEU A 130 10.04 -5.43 12.40
C LEU A 130 9.43 -6.77 11.98
N VAL A 131 9.38 -7.06 10.68
CA VAL A 131 8.86 -8.35 10.19
C VAL A 131 9.76 -9.50 10.62
N ASN A 132 11.08 -9.36 10.48
CA ASN A 132 12.05 -10.37 10.92
C ASN A 132 12.02 -10.60 12.43
N ARG A 133 11.74 -9.57 13.23
CA ARG A 133 11.51 -9.72 14.68
C ARG A 133 10.19 -10.46 14.97
N ARG A 134 9.14 -10.29 14.17
CA ARG A 134 7.85 -10.99 14.37
C ARG A 134 7.94 -12.46 13.98
N LEU A 135 8.34 -12.75 12.75
CA LEU A 135 9.49 -13.62 12.47
C LEU A 135 9.86 -14.71 13.51
N SER A 136 10.84 -14.33 14.34
CA SER A 136 11.47 -15.17 15.34
C SER A 136 10.50 -15.77 16.37
N TYR A 137 9.33 -15.17 16.60
CA TYR A 137 8.32 -15.73 17.51
C TYR A 137 7.53 -16.90 16.90
N PHE A 138 7.60 -17.13 15.58
CA PHE A 138 6.99 -18.29 14.91
C PHE A 138 7.95 -19.48 14.78
N HIS A 139 9.24 -19.26 15.02
CA HIS A 139 10.27 -20.30 14.99
C HIS A 139 10.67 -20.80 16.39
N MET A 140 9.99 -20.33 17.43
CA MET A 140 9.99 -20.89 18.79
C MET A 140 8.74 -21.76 18.97
#